data_AF-A0A3D1CW26-F1
#
_entry.id   AF-A0A3D1CW26-F1
#
_cell.length_a   1.000
_cell.length_b   1.000
_cell.length_c   1.000
_cell.angle_alpha   90.00
_cell.angle_beta   90.00
_cell.angle_gamma   90.00
#
_symmetry.space_group_name_H-M   'P 1'
#
loop_
_entity.id
_entity.type
_entity.pdbx_description
1 polymer ?
#
loop_
_entity_poly.entity_id
_entity_poly.type
_entity_poly.pdbx_seq_one_letter_code
_entity_poly.pdbx_strand_id
1 'polypeptide(L)'
;MKTLDYLSLDPKSVNKTVDGLQQLLASLQVYYTNLRGFHWNVKGAEFFVAHAKLEEFYDDTAAKADEVAERILMLGGVPAHNFSDYLKASAIKETKLVSDYNEILKLILDYLKALIALERKVLKTASEGDDEGTVALMSDFISAQEKTVWMLTATLS
;
A
#
# COMPACT_ATOMS: atom_id res chain seq x y z
N MET A 1 8.25 -11.85 27.69
CA MET A 1 8.60 -12.56 26.45
C MET A 1 8.44 -11.59 25.31
N LYS A 2 9.45 -11.36 24.48
CA LYS A 2 9.32 -10.50 23.29
C LYS A 2 9.27 -11.39 22.05
N THR A 3 8.39 -11.10 21.09
CA THR A 3 8.26 -11.87 19.85
C THR A 3 9.61 -12.02 19.14
N LEU A 4 10.39 -10.95 19.08
CA LEU A 4 11.71 -10.93 18.42
C LEU A 4 12.71 -11.94 19.02
N ASP A 5 12.62 -12.24 20.32
CA ASP A 5 13.50 -13.22 20.97
C ASP A 5 13.30 -14.63 20.38
N TYR A 6 12.08 -14.93 19.92
CA TYR A 6 11.72 -16.21 19.32
C TYR A 6 11.85 -16.22 17.79
N LEU A 7 11.82 -15.04 17.17
CA LEU A 7 12.08 -14.88 15.74
C LEU A 7 13.59 -14.79 15.43
N SER A 8 14.44 -14.64 16.45
CA SER A 8 15.89 -14.45 16.30
C SER A 8 16.27 -13.22 15.46
N LEU A 9 15.47 -12.15 15.52
CA LEU A 9 15.69 -10.90 14.79
C LEU A 9 16.34 -9.83 15.67
N ASP A 10 17.29 -9.07 15.10
CA ASP A 10 17.93 -7.96 15.80
C ASP A 10 16.97 -6.75 15.95
N PRO A 11 16.71 -6.26 17.18
CA PRO A 11 15.79 -5.15 17.38
C PRO A 11 16.18 -3.85 16.67
N LYS A 12 17.47 -3.57 16.45
CA LYS A 12 17.88 -2.32 15.79
C LYS A 12 17.58 -2.38 14.30
N SER A 13 17.83 -3.51 13.66
CA SER A 13 17.46 -3.75 12.26
C SER A 13 15.94 -3.71 12.08
N VAL A 14 15.20 -4.41 12.95
CA VAL A 14 13.73 -4.45 12.93
C VAL A 14 13.09 -3.05 13.02
N ASN A 15 13.60 -2.17 13.88
CA ASN A 15 13.04 -0.82 14.01
C ASN A 15 13.06 -0.04 12.69
N LYS A 16 14.10 -0.21 11.86
CA LYS A 16 14.17 0.44 10.55
C LYS A 16 13.12 -0.12 9.59
N THR A 17 12.89 -1.44 9.63
CA THR A 17 11.84 -2.09 8.85
C THR A 17 10.46 -1.59 9.28
N VAL A 18 10.22 -1.50 10.59
CA VAL A 18 8.98 -0.95 11.17
C VAL A 18 8.74 0.49 10.72
N ASP A 19 9.75 1.36 10.74
CA ASP A 19 9.61 2.75 10.26
C ASP A 19 9.16 2.81 8.79
N GLY A 20 9.72 1.94 7.94
CA GLY A 20 9.30 1.82 6.53
C GLY A 20 7.88 1.30 6.38
N LEU A 21 7.50 0.28 7.15
CA LEU A 21 6.15 -0.28 7.16
C LEU A 21 5.10 0.74 7.66
N GLN A 22 5.45 1.61 8.61
CA GLN A 22 4.55 2.68 9.09
C GLN A 22 4.23 3.69 7.99
N GLN A 23 5.24 4.10 7.21
CA GLN A 23 5.02 4.97 6.05
C GLN A 23 4.21 4.28 4.95
N LEU A 24 4.44 2.98 4.73
CA LEU A 24 3.66 2.18 3.78
C LEU A 24 2.19 2.08 4.23
N LEU A 25 1.93 1.73 5.49
CA LEU A 25 0.59 1.67 6.07
C LEU A 25 -0.17 2.99 5.89
N ALA A 26 0.47 4.11 6.25
CA ALA A 26 -0.10 5.44 6.04
C ALA A 26 -0.46 5.70 4.58
N SER A 27 0.42 5.29 3.65
CA SER A 27 0.21 5.48 2.21
C SER A 27 -0.91 4.60 1.66
N LEU A 28 -1.03 3.35 2.12
CA LEU A 28 -2.13 2.45 1.78
C LEU A 28 -3.47 2.99 2.28
N GLN A 29 -3.53 3.58 3.48
CA GLN A 29 -4.76 4.15 4.05
C GLN A 29 -5.27 5.37 3.27
N VAL A 30 -4.37 6.27 2.86
CA VAL A 30 -4.74 7.40 1.98
C VAL A 30 -5.14 6.90 0.59
N TYR A 31 -4.41 5.93 0.04
CA TYR A 31 -4.73 5.33 -1.25
C TYR A 31 -6.10 4.64 -1.26
N TYR A 32 -6.41 3.85 -0.24
CA TYR A 32 -7.71 3.23 -0.02
C TYR A 32 -8.85 4.26 -0.05
N THR A 33 -8.66 5.37 0.67
CA THR A 33 -9.65 6.45 0.74
C THR A 33 -9.84 7.12 -0.64
N ASN A 34 -8.76 7.34 -1.38
CA ASN A 34 -8.82 7.87 -2.75
C ASN A 34 -9.57 6.91 -3.69
N LEU A 35 -9.29 5.60 -3.63
CA LEU A 35 -9.99 4.58 -4.43
C LEU A 35 -11.50 4.55 -4.14
N ARG A 36 -11.90 4.66 -2.86
CA ARG A 36 -13.32 4.79 -2.48
C ARG A 36 -13.94 6.05 -3.11
N GLY A 37 -13.21 7.16 -3.08
CA GLY A 37 -13.59 8.40 -3.76
C GLY A 37 -13.82 8.19 -5.27
N PHE A 38 -12.93 7.47 -5.94
CA PHE A 38 -13.08 7.15 -7.37
C PHE A 38 -14.27 6.22 -7.62
N HIS A 39 -14.42 5.15 -6.83
CA HIS A 39 -15.52 4.20 -6.95
C HIS A 39 -16.88 4.89 -6.83
N TRP A 40 -17.06 5.80 -5.86
CA TRP A 40 -18.31 6.53 -5.67
C TRP A 40 -18.61 7.54 -6.77
N ASN A 41 -17.57 8.13 -7.38
CA ASN A 41 -17.73 9.33 -8.20
C ASN A 41 -17.38 9.14 -9.68
N VAL A 42 -16.96 7.95 -10.12
CA VAL A 42 -16.74 7.67 -11.54
C VAL A 42 -18.02 7.89 -12.35
N LYS A 43 -17.87 8.44 -13.56
CA LYS A 43 -18.97 8.72 -14.49
C LYS A 43 -18.53 8.34 -15.90
N GLY A 44 -19.49 8.26 -16.82
CA GLY A 44 -19.24 7.94 -18.23
C GLY A 44 -19.79 6.57 -18.64
N ALA A 45 -19.52 6.20 -19.89
CA ALA A 45 -19.98 4.93 -20.46
C ALA A 45 -19.36 3.72 -19.76
N GLU A 46 -18.21 3.93 -19.12
CA GLU A 46 -17.40 2.95 -18.42
C GLU A 46 -17.91 2.66 -17.00
N PHE A 47 -18.93 3.40 -16.52
CA PHE A 47 -19.36 3.42 -15.11
C PHE A 47 -19.44 2.03 -14.49
N PHE A 48 -20.20 1.10 -15.07
CA PHE A 48 -20.43 -0.21 -14.45
C PHE A 48 -19.16 -1.06 -14.35
N VAL A 49 -18.27 -0.98 -15.34
CA VAL A 49 -17.00 -1.72 -15.34
C VAL A 49 -16.01 -1.07 -14.38
N ALA A 50 -15.88 0.25 -14.46
CA ALA A 50 -14.97 1.01 -13.61
C ALA A 50 -15.36 0.94 -12.13
N HIS A 51 -16.65 1.10 -11.82
CA HIS A 51 -17.17 1.05 -10.45
C HIS A 51 -16.84 -0.27 -9.76
N ALA A 52 -17.10 -1.40 -10.43
CA ALA A 52 -16.76 -2.73 -9.91
C ALA A 52 -15.25 -2.95 -9.80
N LYS A 53 -14.47 -2.49 -10.79
CA LYS A 53 -13.00 -2.65 -10.75
C LYS A 53 -12.34 -1.81 -9.65
N LEU A 54 -12.86 -0.62 -9.38
CA LEU A 54 -12.37 0.25 -8.30
C LEU A 54 -12.70 -0.32 -6.92
N GLU A 55 -13.78 -1.11 -6.80
CA GLU A 55 -14.08 -1.89 -5.59
C GLU A 55 -13.05 -2.98 -5.35
N GLU A 56 -12.76 -3.79 -6.37
CA GLU A 56 -11.69 -4.80 -6.29
C GLU A 56 -10.36 -4.19 -5.85
N PHE A 57 -10.01 -3.00 -6.35
CA PHE A 57 -8.78 -2.31 -5.94
C PHE A 57 -8.80 -1.86 -4.48
N TYR A 58 -9.91 -1.31 -3.96
CA TYR A 58 -9.93 -0.88 -2.56
C TYR A 58 -10.00 -2.07 -1.61
N ASP A 59 -10.62 -3.18 -1.99
CA ASP A 59 -10.68 -4.38 -1.16
C ASP A 59 -9.30 -5.03 -1.05
N ASP A 60 -8.59 -5.14 -2.17
CA ASP A 60 -7.19 -5.59 -2.20
C ASP A 60 -6.28 -4.66 -1.38
N THR A 61 -6.47 -3.34 -1.49
CA THR A 61 -5.71 -2.36 -0.68
C THR A 61 -6.02 -2.49 0.81
N ALA A 62 -7.27 -2.76 1.18
CA ALA A 62 -7.66 -2.96 2.58
C ALA A 62 -7.01 -4.21 3.18
N ALA A 63 -6.99 -5.33 2.44
CA ALA A 63 -6.30 -6.55 2.85
C ALA A 63 -4.78 -6.30 3.05
N LYS A 64 -4.14 -5.62 2.10
CA LYS A 64 -2.72 -5.25 2.23
C LYS A 64 -2.45 -4.35 3.45
N ALA A 65 -3.34 -3.41 3.74
CA ALA A 65 -3.19 -2.53 4.90
C ALA A 65 -3.27 -3.32 6.23
N ASP A 66 -4.15 -4.31 6.30
CA ASP A 66 -4.26 -5.22 7.45
C ASP A 66 -2.97 -6.03 7.64
N GLU A 67 -2.49 -6.69 6.58
CA GLU A 67 -1.24 -7.48 6.62
C GLU A 67 -0.03 -6.64 7.04
N VAL A 68 0.07 -5.39 6.57
CA VAL A 68 1.13 -4.46 6.98
C VAL A 68 1.01 -4.06 8.45
N ALA A 69 -0.21 -3.76 8.93
CA ALA A 69 -0.45 -3.41 10.32
C ALA A 69 -0.14 -4.58 11.26
N GLU A 70 -0.57 -5.78 10.89
CA GLU A 70 -0.25 -7.01 11.62
C GLU A 70 1.26 -7.29 11.58
N ARG A 71 1.93 -7.07 10.44
CA ARG A 71 3.39 -7.24 10.36
C ARG A 71 4.12 -6.31 11.32
N ILE A 72 3.68 -5.05 11.43
CA ILE A 72 4.22 -4.10 12.42
C ILE A 72 4.07 -4.65 13.85
N LEU A 73 2.90 -5.22 14.19
CA LEU A 73 2.65 -5.84 15.50
C LEU A 73 3.54 -7.07 15.75
N MET A 74 3.71 -7.94 14.75
CA MET A 74 4.59 -9.12 14.82
C MET A 74 6.05 -8.72 15.11
N LEU A 75 6.48 -7.59 14.56
CA LEU A 75 7.81 -7.01 14.78
C LEU A 75 7.93 -6.20 16.09
N GLY A 76 6.87 -6.15 16.91
CA GLY A 76 6.85 -5.48 18.20
C GLY A 76 6.63 -3.96 18.12
N GLY A 77 6.27 -3.44 16.95
CA GLY A 77 5.83 -2.05 16.78
C GLY A 77 4.35 -1.85 17.13
N VAL A 78 3.89 -0.60 17.07
CA VAL A 78 2.48 -0.23 17.24
C VAL A 78 2.03 0.49 15.97
N PRO A 79 1.16 -0.10 15.13
CA PRO A 79 0.75 0.52 13.88
C PRO A 79 0.01 1.83 14.16
N ALA A 80 0.30 2.85 13.34
CA ALA A 80 -0.53 4.04 13.29
C ALA A 80 -1.98 3.63 12.99
N HIS A 81 -2.95 4.29 13.63
CA HIS A 81 -4.37 3.95 13.55
C HIS A 81 -5.27 5.19 13.57
N ASN A 82 -4.71 6.38 13.33
CA ASN A 82 -5.44 7.62 13.29
C ASN A 82 -5.14 8.39 12.00
N PHE A 83 -6.15 9.09 11.47
CA PHE A 83 -6.04 9.79 10.20
C PHE A 83 -4.97 10.89 10.23
N SER A 84 -4.84 11.62 11.35
CA SER A 84 -3.86 12.70 11.46
C SER A 84 -2.42 12.23 11.27
N ASP A 85 -2.08 11.02 11.70
CA ASP A 85 -0.73 10.48 11.55
C ASP A 85 -0.54 9.89 10.15
N TYR A 86 -1.56 9.25 9.58
CA TYR A 86 -1.51 8.81 8.18
C TYR A 86 -1.25 9.99 7.23
N LEU A 87 -1.96 11.11 7.40
CA LEU A 87 -1.81 12.29 6.55
C LEU A 87 -0.41 12.94 6.65
N LYS A 88 0.24 12.84 7.81
CA LYS A 88 1.62 13.33 8.00
C LYS A 88 2.64 12.42 7.34
N ALA A 89 2.50 11.10 7.48
CA ALA A 89 3.51 10.14 7.07
C ALA A 89 3.40 9.70 5.59
N SER A 90 2.19 9.71 5.04
CA SER A 90 1.89 9.17 3.71
C SER A 90 2.66 9.87 2.59
N ALA A 91 3.23 9.05 1.68
CA ALA A 91 3.78 9.50 0.41
C ALA A 91 2.69 9.84 -0.62
N ILE A 92 1.49 9.30 -0.44
CA ILE A 92 0.30 9.58 -1.25
C ILE A 92 -0.49 10.72 -0.60
N LYS A 93 -1.03 11.62 -1.41
CA LYS A 93 -1.88 12.72 -0.95
C LYS A 93 -3.34 12.45 -1.28
N GLU A 94 -4.22 13.04 -0.49
CA GLU A 94 -5.65 13.03 -0.75
C GLU A 94 -5.93 13.61 -2.14
N THR A 95 -6.81 12.94 -2.89
CA THR A 95 -7.26 13.44 -4.18
C THR A 95 -8.50 14.31 -4.00
N LYS A 96 -8.60 15.39 -4.77
CA LYS A 96 -9.88 16.09 -4.97
C LYS A 96 -10.84 15.20 -5.76
N LEU A 97 -12.09 15.64 -5.90
CA LEU A 97 -13.08 14.95 -6.73
C LEU A 97 -12.58 14.78 -8.17
N VAL A 98 -12.52 13.53 -8.62
CA VAL A 98 -12.24 13.13 -10.00
C VAL A 98 -13.29 12.11 -10.42
N SER A 99 -13.88 12.30 -11.60
CA SER A 99 -14.96 11.45 -12.13
C SER A 99 -14.62 10.82 -13.49
N ASP A 100 -13.65 11.37 -14.21
CA ASP A 100 -13.23 10.86 -15.52
C ASP A 100 -12.42 9.56 -15.35
N TYR A 101 -12.79 8.51 -16.08
CA TYR A 101 -12.18 7.20 -15.94
C TYR A 101 -10.68 7.22 -16.29
N ASN A 102 -10.29 7.88 -17.38
CA ASN A 102 -8.89 7.90 -17.82
C ASN A 102 -8.01 8.72 -16.87
N GLU A 103 -8.53 9.80 -16.29
CA GLU A 103 -7.85 10.57 -15.25
C GLU A 103 -7.66 9.73 -13.97
N ILE A 104 -8.69 9.00 -13.55
CA ILE A 104 -8.63 8.07 -12.41
C ILE A 104 -7.52 7.03 -12.63
N LEU A 105 -7.46 6.39 -13.80
CA LEU A 105 -6.45 5.37 -14.08
C LEU A 105 -5.01 5.92 -14.05
N LYS A 106 -4.80 7.16 -14.52
CA LYS A 106 -3.49 7.82 -14.45
C LYS A 106 -3.07 8.10 -13.01
N LEU A 107 -4.01 8.55 -12.17
CA LEU A 107 -3.75 8.76 -10.74
C LEU A 107 -3.42 7.44 -10.04
N ILE A 108 -4.15 6.37 -10.34
CA ILE A 108 -3.85 5.03 -9.80
C ILE A 108 -2.45 4.59 -10.21
N LEU A 109 -2.03 4.79 -11.46
CA LEU A 109 -0.66 4.49 -11.90
C LEU A 109 0.40 5.27 -11.11
N ASP A 110 0.18 6.55 -10.83
CA ASP A 110 1.08 7.36 -10.01
C ASP A 110 1.12 6.87 -8.54
N TYR A 111 -0.01 6.45 -7.99
CA TYR A 111 -0.08 5.86 -6.65
C TYR A 111 0.63 4.51 -6.56
N LEU A 112 0.39 3.60 -7.50
CA LEU A 112 1.09 2.32 -7.57
C LEU A 112 2.60 2.50 -7.73
N LYS A 113 3.04 3.48 -8.55
CA LYS A 113 4.46 3.83 -8.67
C LYS A 113 5.06 4.25 -7.32
N ALA A 114 4.32 5.02 -6.51
CA ALA A 114 4.77 5.43 -5.19
C ALA A 114 4.81 4.26 -4.20
N LEU A 115 3.77 3.41 -4.19
CA LEU A 115 3.69 2.23 -3.31
C LEU A 115 4.81 1.23 -3.61
N ILE A 116 4.98 0.82 -4.87
CA ILE A 116 6.07 -0.08 -5.29
C ILE A 116 7.44 0.47 -4.88
N ALA A 117 7.64 1.79 -4.97
CA ALA A 117 8.89 2.41 -4.54
C ALA A 117 9.12 2.37 -3.02
N LEU A 118 8.06 2.45 -2.20
CA LEU A 118 8.13 2.25 -0.75
C LEU A 118 8.38 0.77 -0.42
N GLU A 119 7.62 -0.14 -1.03
CA GLU A 119 7.73 -1.58 -0.83
C GLU A 119 9.13 -2.10 -1.16
N ARG A 120 9.73 -1.65 -2.27
CA ARG A 120 11.13 -1.98 -2.62
C ARG A 120 12.14 -1.48 -1.59
N LYS A 121 11.90 -0.33 -0.96
CA LYS A 121 12.75 0.18 0.13
C LYS A 121 12.60 -0.67 1.38
N VAL A 122 11.36 -0.98 1.78
CA VAL A 122 11.06 -1.85 2.93
C VAL A 122 11.69 -3.23 2.73
N LEU A 123 11.52 -3.84 1.55
CA LEU A 123 12.12 -5.12 1.20
C LEU A 123 13.63 -5.10 1.36
N LYS A 124 14.29 -4.06 0.83
CA LYS A 124 15.74 -3.91 0.97
C LYS A 124 16.16 -3.81 2.43
N THR A 125 15.49 -2.98 3.22
CA THR A 125 15.80 -2.80 4.65
C THR A 125 15.56 -4.08 5.46
N ALA A 126 14.46 -4.80 5.17
CA ALA A 126 14.18 -6.09 5.79
C ALA A 126 15.24 -7.14 5.44
N SER A 127 15.65 -7.20 4.17
CA SER A 127 16.71 -8.12 3.72
C SER A 127 18.07 -7.82 4.36
N GLU A 128 18.40 -6.56 4.65
CA GLU A 128 19.63 -6.20 5.38
C GLU A 128 19.59 -6.60 6.86
N GLY A 129 18.40 -6.90 7.39
CA GLY A 129 18.16 -7.26 8.78
C GLY A 129 17.74 -8.71 9.01
N ASP A 130 17.95 -9.59 8.02
CA ASP A 130 17.55 -11.00 8.04
C ASP A 130 16.05 -11.19 8.40
N ASP A 131 15.19 -10.29 7.91
CA ASP A 131 13.73 -10.33 8.12
C ASP A 131 13.03 -10.89 6.86
N GLU A 132 13.15 -12.22 6.65
CA GLU A 132 12.57 -12.87 5.47
C GLU A 132 11.04 -12.78 5.42
N GLY A 133 10.38 -12.71 6.58
CA GLY A 133 8.92 -12.58 6.65
C GLY A 133 8.43 -11.29 6.01
N THR A 134 9.11 -10.17 6.28
CA THR A 134 8.78 -8.89 5.62
C THR A 134 9.24 -8.88 4.16
N VAL A 135 10.38 -9.51 3.83
CA VAL A 135 10.85 -9.63 2.43
C VAL A 135 9.83 -10.38 1.57
N ALA A 136 9.27 -11.47 2.06
CA ALA A 136 8.26 -12.26 1.37
C ALA A 136 7.00 -11.43 1.13
N LEU A 137 6.47 -10.79 2.17
CA LEU A 137 5.29 -9.92 2.09
C LEU A 137 5.44 -8.82 1.03
N MET A 138 6.58 -8.11 1.04
CA MET A 138 6.84 -7.05 0.06
C MET A 138 7.01 -7.60 -1.36
N SER A 139 7.62 -8.79 -1.52
CA SER A 139 7.74 -9.43 -2.84
C SER A 139 6.39 -9.76 -3.46
N ASP A 140 5.46 -10.29 -2.66
CA ASP A 140 4.11 -10.61 -3.11
C ASP A 140 3.35 -9.34 -3.53
N PHE A 141 3.47 -8.26 -2.75
CA PHE A 141 2.83 -6.98 -3.07
C PHE A 141 3.36 -6.40 -4.39
N ILE A 142 4.69 -6.32 -4.52
CA ILE A 142 5.36 -5.78 -5.71
C ILE A 142 4.92 -6.56 -6.95
N SER A 143 4.95 -7.90 -6.89
CA SER A 143 4.59 -8.74 -8.04
C SER A 143 3.14 -8.53 -8.48
N ALA A 144 2.20 -8.49 -7.52
CA ALA A 144 0.78 -8.26 -7.82
C ALA A 144 0.52 -6.85 -8.37
N GLN A 145 1.17 -5.83 -7.81
CA GLN A 145 1.00 -4.45 -8.27
C GLN A 145 1.66 -4.20 -9.63
N GLU A 146 2.82 -4.79 -9.93
CA GLU A 146 3.45 -4.71 -11.25
C GLU A 146 2.56 -5.28 -12.35
N LYS A 147 1.85 -6.39 -12.08
CA LYS A 147 0.83 -6.94 -12.98
C LYS A 147 -0.32 -5.95 -13.18
N THR A 148 -0.78 -5.30 -12.11
CA THR A 148 -1.84 -4.29 -12.18
C THR A 148 -1.39 -3.09 -13.02
N VAL A 149 -0.16 -2.61 -12.82
CA VAL A 149 0.44 -1.54 -13.63
C VAL A 149 0.42 -1.90 -15.11
N TRP A 150 0.81 -3.12 -15.49
CA TRP A 150 0.71 -3.57 -16.89
C TRP A 150 -0.73 -3.52 -17.44
N MET A 151 -1.71 -4.00 -16.68
CA MET A 151 -3.11 -3.98 -17.13
C MET A 151 -3.62 -2.54 -17.32
N LEU A 152 -3.26 -1.63 -16.42
CA LEU A 152 -3.66 -0.23 -16.50
C LEU A 152 -2.98 0.52 -17.65
N THR A 153 -1.68 0.30 -17.88
CA THR A 153 -0.97 0.91 -19.02
C THR A 153 -1.51 0.40 -20.34
N ALA A 154 -1.83 -0.89 -20.45
CA ALA A 154 -2.48 -1.45 -21.63
C ALA A 154 -3.88 -0.88 -21.87
N THR A 155 -4.62 -0.56 -20.80
CA THR A 155 -5.96 0.05 -20.89
C THR A 155 -5.90 1.50 -21.40
N LEU A 156 -4.83 2.23 -21.09
CA LEU A 156 -4.61 3.62 -21.49
C LEU A 156 -3.83 3.79 -22.80
N SER A 157 -3.47 2.69 -23.45
CA SER A 157 -2.67 2.69 -24.70
C SER A 157 -3.51 2.91 -25.95
#